data_AF-A0A346SJ82-F1
#
_entry.id   AF-A0A346SJ82-F1
#
_cell.length_a   1.000
_cell.length_b   1.000
_cell.length_c   1.000
_cell.angle_alpha   90.00
_cell.angle_beta   90.00
_cell.angle_gamma   90.00
#
_symmetry.space_group_name_H-M   'P 1'
#
loop_
_entity.id
_entity.type
_entity.pdbx_description
1 polymer ?
#
loop_
_entity_poly.entity_id
_entity_poly.type
_entity_poly.pdbx_seq_one_letter_code
_entity_poly.pdbx_strand_id
1 'polypeptide(L)'
;MVEVLLDAVALLLLLGLVAGPVWLCVRRPDFPSGFTWSFVVVVGLTILFSWWRDYALGLELFAMGVDLDGFTTDERMRGVAPHLRDQAERVVFSPERLGVGWPIKTGFALFDSVPAAMAVCSIPWMVRMVLRRRRGVEITQKPRPKARLFKAVFRRSQPWRALNLRCVLLIT
;
A
#
# COMPACT_ATOMS: atom_id res chain seq x y z
N MET A 1 21.60 7.54 -21.12
CA MET A 1 20.13 7.33 -21.32
C MET A 1 19.58 6.26 -20.39
N VAL A 2 20.26 5.12 -20.23
CA VAL A 2 19.82 4.04 -19.33
C VAL A 2 19.75 4.50 -17.87
N GLU A 3 20.75 5.23 -17.37
CA GLU A 3 20.76 5.77 -16.00
C GLU A 3 19.54 6.66 -15.68
N VAL A 4 19.19 7.58 -16.59
CA VAL A 4 18.00 8.46 -16.43
C VAL A 4 16.71 7.66 -16.38
N LEU A 5 16.60 6.58 -17.16
CA LEU A 5 15.44 5.70 -17.14
C LEU A 5 15.34 4.94 -15.81
N LEU A 6 16.48 4.45 -15.30
CA LEU A 6 16.55 3.74 -14.02
C LEU A 6 16.12 4.64 -12.86
N ASP A 7 16.63 5.87 -12.82
CA ASP A 7 16.27 6.86 -11.81
C ASP A 7 14.79 7.24 -11.89
N ALA A 8 14.25 7.44 -13.10
CA ALA A 8 12.84 7.76 -13.29
C ALA A 8 11.91 6.63 -12.78
N VAL A 9 12.25 5.37 -13.06
CA VAL A 9 11.47 4.23 -12.58
C VAL A 9 11.59 4.08 -11.06
N ALA A 10 12.78 4.28 -10.49
CA ALA A 10 12.98 4.26 -9.05
C ALA A 10 12.13 5.34 -8.34
N LEU A 11 12.10 6.55 -8.90
CA LEU A 11 11.32 7.67 -8.37
C LEU A 11 9.81 7.40 -8.47
N LEU A 12 9.34 6.79 -9.57
CA LEU A 12 7.95 6.39 -9.76
C LEU A 12 7.52 5.33 -8.73
N LEU A 13 8.37 4.32 -8.49
CA LEU A 13 8.12 3.29 -7.49
C LEU A 13 8.10 3.87 -6.07
N LEU A 14 9.01 4.81 -5.76
CA LEU A 14 9.05 5.50 -4.48
C LEU A 14 7.77 6.32 -4.23
N LEU A 15 7.32 7.06 -5.25
CA LEU A 15 6.03 7.76 -5.22
C LEU A 15 4.87 6.80 -4.99
N GLY A 16 4.87 5.65 -5.66
CA GLY A 16 3.87 4.60 -5.44
C GLY A 16 3.88 4.06 -4.01
N LEU A 17 5.06 3.88 -3.42
CA LEU A 17 5.23 3.37 -2.06
C LEU A 17 4.67 4.32 -1.00
N VAL A 18 4.79 5.63 -1.21
CA VAL A 18 4.26 6.65 -0.29
C VAL A 18 2.80 6.98 -0.58
N ALA A 19 2.45 7.22 -1.85
CA ALA A 19 1.11 7.63 -2.25
C ALA A 19 0.10 6.48 -2.18
N GLY A 20 0.53 5.24 -2.45
CA GLY A 20 -0.32 4.04 -2.43
C GLY A 20 -1.05 3.82 -1.11
N PRO A 21 -0.35 3.67 0.04
CA PRO A 21 -0.99 3.47 1.33
C PRO A 21 -1.85 4.67 1.76
N VAL A 22 -1.41 5.90 1.45
CA VAL A 22 -2.19 7.12 1.74
C VAL A 22 -3.51 7.13 0.96
N TRP A 23 -3.46 6.86 -0.34
CA TRP A 23 -4.64 6.80 -1.20
C TRP A 23 -5.63 5.71 -0.75
N LEU A 24 -5.11 4.54 -0.37
CA LEU A 24 -5.92 3.44 0.14
C LEU A 24 -6.60 3.76 1.48
N CYS A 25 -5.88 4.41 2.40
CA CYS A 25 -6.45 4.85 3.68
C CYS A 25 -7.58 5.89 3.51
N VAL A 26 -7.52 6.72 2.46
CA VAL A 26 -8.59 7.67 2.12
C VAL A 26 -9.80 6.93 1.54
N ARG A 27 -9.59 5.96 0.64
CA ARG A 27 -10.66 5.28 -0.10
C ARG A 27 -11.38 4.18 0.70
N ARG A 28 -10.67 3.47 1.60
CA ARG A 28 -11.21 2.38 2.43
C ARG A 28 -11.09 2.77 3.90
N PRO A 29 -12.15 3.37 4.48
CA PRO A 29 -12.08 3.89 5.84
C PRO A 29 -12.06 2.82 6.94
N ASP A 30 -12.39 1.59 6.61
CA ASP A 30 -12.48 0.47 7.55
C ASP A 30 -11.10 -0.07 7.88
N PHE A 31 -10.71 0.07 9.15
CA PHE A 31 -9.36 -0.21 9.67
C PHE A 31 -8.77 -1.56 9.24
N PRO A 32 -9.43 -2.72 9.46
CA PRO A 32 -8.82 -4.00 9.09
C PRO A 32 -8.66 -4.13 7.58
N SER A 33 -9.67 -3.73 6.79
CA SER A 33 -9.59 -3.86 5.33
C SER A 33 -8.58 -2.89 4.70
N GLY A 34 -8.54 -1.63 5.15
CA GLY A 34 -7.60 -0.64 4.66
C GLY A 34 -6.16 -0.99 5.00
N PHE A 35 -5.92 -1.48 6.21
CA PHE A 35 -4.59 -1.94 6.62
C PHE A 35 -4.12 -3.16 5.82
N THR A 36 -4.96 -4.18 5.63
CA THR A 36 -4.56 -5.37 4.84
C THR A 36 -4.19 -5.00 3.42
N TRP A 37 -4.99 -4.17 2.75
CA TRP A 37 -4.69 -3.78 1.38
C TRP A 37 -3.46 -2.86 1.29
N SER A 38 -3.31 -1.90 2.20
CA SER A 38 -2.11 -1.06 2.26
C SER A 38 -0.86 -1.89 2.53
N PHE A 39 -0.93 -2.87 3.43
CA PHE A 39 0.17 -3.79 3.72
C PHE A 39 0.55 -4.62 2.49
N VAL A 40 -0.42 -5.20 1.78
CA VAL A 40 -0.17 -5.96 0.55
C VAL A 40 0.47 -5.07 -0.52
N VAL A 41 0.01 -3.84 -0.68
CA VAL A 41 0.58 -2.88 -1.64
C VAL A 41 2.01 -2.51 -1.27
N VAL A 42 2.28 -2.19 0.00
CA VAL A 42 3.63 -1.89 0.48
C VAL A 42 4.55 -3.08 0.25
N VAL A 43 4.14 -4.28 0.66
CA VAL A 43 4.94 -5.50 0.50
C VAL A 43 5.23 -5.79 -0.97
N GLY A 44 4.21 -5.73 -1.82
CA GLY A 44 4.36 -5.93 -3.25
C GLY A 44 5.29 -4.91 -3.90
N LEU A 45 5.17 -3.63 -3.52
CA LEU A 45 6.05 -2.58 -4.02
C LEU A 45 7.48 -2.73 -3.51
N THR A 46 7.70 -3.12 -2.26
CA THR A 46 9.06 -3.35 -1.73
C THR A 46 9.75 -4.52 -2.43
N ILE A 47 9.02 -5.60 -2.70
CA ILE A 47 9.52 -6.74 -3.49
C ILE A 47 9.86 -6.27 -4.92
N LEU A 48 8.93 -5.57 -5.56
CA LEU A 48 9.13 -5.05 -6.92
C LEU A 48 10.32 -4.10 -7.00
N PHE A 49 10.48 -3.21 -6.01
CA PHE A 49 11.59 -2.27 -5.92
C PHE A 49 12.92 -2.99 -5.73
N SER A 50 12.97 -3.99 -4.85
CA SER A 50 14.21 -4.75 -4.64
C SER A 50 14.58 -5.57 -5.87
N TRP A 51 13.59 -6.17 -6.54
CA TRP A 51 13.83 -6.91 -7.80
C TRP A 51 14.29 -5.96 -8.91
N TRP A 52 13.61 -4.82 -9.07
CA TRP A 52 13.99 -3.81 -10.06
C TRP A 52 15.41 -3.29 -9.85
N ARG A 53 15.80 -3.03 -8.59
CA ARG A 53 17.15 -2.55 -8.28
C ARG A 53 18.22 -3.58 -8.62
N ASP A 54 17.98 -4.86 -8.33
CA ASP A 54 18.90 -5.94 -8.69
C ASP A 54 19.02 -6.10 -10.22
N TYR A 55 17.89 -6.03 -10.92
CA TYR A 55 17.84 -6.05 -12.38
C TYR A 55 18.58 -4.86 -13.01
N ALA A 56 18.37 -3.66 -12.48
CA ALA A 56 19.01 -2.43 -12.93
C ALA A 56 20.53 -2.51 -12.84
N LEU A 57 21.06 -2.99 -11.70
CA LEU A 57 22.49 -3.24 -11.53
C LEU A 57 23.00 -4.26 -12.54
N GLY A 58 22.28 -5.36 -12.74
CA GLY A 58 22.62 -6.36 -13.77
C GLY A 58 22.72 -5.77 -15.17
N LEU A 59 21.78 -4.89 -15.53
CA LEU A 59 21.75 -4.20 -16.82
C LEU A 59 22.94 -3.24 -16.99
N GLU A 60 23.33 -2.53 -15.93
CA GLU A 60 24.47 -1.61 -15.94
C GLU A 60 25.79 -2.35 -16.14
N LEU A 61 26.01 -3.44 -15.42
CA LEU A 61 27.19 -4.29 -15.59
C LEU A 61 27.25 -4.92 -17.00
N PHE A 62 26.10 -5.36 -17.52
CA PHE A 62 26.02 -5.89 -18.87
C PHE A 62 26.37 -4.81 -19.92
N ALA A 63 25.90 -3.58 -19.72
CA ALA A 63 26.25 -2.45 -20.59
C ALA A 63 27.75 -2.08 -20.52
N MET A 64 28.42 -2.33 -19.39
CA MET A 64 29.87 -2.16 -19.23
C MET A 64 30.68 -3.31 -19.85
N GLY A 65 30.04 -4.38 -20.34
CA GLY A 65 30.72 -5.55 -20.92
C GLY A 65 31.23 -6.55 -19.88
N VAL A 66 30.70 -6.50 -18.65
CA VAL A 66 31.03 -7.48 -17.60
C VAL A 66 30.30 -8.79 -17.90
N ASP A 67 31.06 -9.87 -17.98
CA ASP A 67 30.48 -11.22 -18.05
C ASP A 67 30.01 -11.64 -16.66
N LEU A 68 28.70 -11.81 -16.49
CA LEU A 68 28.09 -12.16 -15.21
C LEU A 68 28.22 -13.65 -14.87
N ASP A 69 28.48 -14.49 -15.87
CA ASP A 69 28.60 -15.94 -15.73
C ASP A 69 30.04 -16.39 -15.42
N GLY A 70 31.01 -15.48 -15.52
CA GLY A 70 32.41 -15.76 -15.18
C GLY A 70 32.57 -16.19 -13.72
N PHE A 71 33.37 -17.23 -13.48
CA PHE A 71 33.67 -17.69 -12.12
C PHE A 71 34.84 -16.93 -11.50
N THR A 72 35.75 -16.42 -12.32
CA THR A 72 36.91 -15.65 -11.88
C THR A 72 36.81 -14.16 -12.24
N THR A 73 37.44 -13.29 -11.47
CA THR A 73 37.40 -11.83 -11.70
C THR A 73 37.98 -11.45 -13.07
N ASP A 74 39.02 -12.18 -13.52
CA ASP A 74 39.64 -11.95 -14.83
C ASP A 74 38.73 -12.36 -15.99
N GLU A 75 37.96 -13.44 -15.85
CA GLU A 75 36.94 -13.82 -16.83
C GLU A 75 35.82 -12.77 -16.90
N ARG A 76 35.33 -12.31 -15.74
CA ARG A 76 34.26 -11.31 -15.65
C ARG A 76 34.63 -9.97 -16.29
N MET A 77 35.89 -9.55 -16.17
CA MET A 77 36.36 -8.25 -16.64
C MET A 77 36.95 -8.28 -18.06
N ARG A 78 36.96 -9.44 -18.73
CA ARG A 78 37.64 -9.62 -20.02
C ARG A 78 37.07 -8.75 -21.15
N GLY A 79 35.78 -8.44 -21.10
CA GLY A 79 35.07 -7.60 -22.09
C GLY A 79 35.00 -6.12 -21.72
N VAL A 80 35.49 -5.73 -20.55
CA VAL A 80 35.32 -4.36 -20.02
C VAL A 80 36.41 -3.44 -20.57
N ALA A 81 36.01 -2.26 -21.04
CA ALA A 81 36.96 -1.27 -21.51
C ALA A 81 37.86 -0.77 -20.35
N PRO A 82 39.16 -0.50 -20.58
CA PRO A 82 40.11 -0.18 -19.52
C PRO A 82 39.74 1.07 -18.71
N HIS A 83 39.00 2.01 -19.30
CA HIS A 83 38.52 3.23 -18.62
C HIS A 83 37.28 2.99 -17.73
N LEU A 84 36.56 1.88 -17.91
CA LEU A 84 35.38 1.50 -17.11
C LEU A 84 35.72 0.44 -16.05
N ARG A 85 36.94 -0.10 -16.06
CA ARG A 85 37.35 -1.23 -15.23
C ARG A 85 37.23 -0.91 -13.74
N ASP A 86 37.68 0.27 -13.32
CA ASP A 86 37.59 0.72 -11.92
C ASP A 86 36.14 0.92 -11.47
N GLN A 87 35.26 1.36 -12.36
CA GLN A 87 33.85 1.55 -12.08
C GLN A 87 33.13 0.19 -11.97
N ALA A 88 33.38 -0.71 -12.93
CA ALA A 88 32.86 -2.06 -12.92
C ALA A 88 33.30 -2.83 -11.67
N GLU A 89 34.55 -2.69 -11.24
CA GLU A 89 35.06 -3.35 -10.03
C GLU A 89 34.34 -2.86 -8.77
N ARG A 90 34.12 -1.54 -8.64
CA ARG A 90 33.33 -0.98 -7.53
C ARG A 90 31.89 -1.52 -7.52
N VAL A 91 31.26 -1.65 -8.68
CA VAL A 91 29.87 -2.13 -8.78
C VAL A 91 29.78 -3.63 -8.50
N VAL A 92 30.73 -4.43 -9.00
CA VAL A 92 30.83 -5.89 -8.74
C VAL A 92 31.05 -6.18 -7.26
N PHE A 93 32.00 -5.48 -6.63
CA PHE A 93 32.34 -5.68 -5.22
C PHE A 93 31.53 -4.82 -4.26
N SER A 94 30.53 -4.10 -4.77
CA SER A 94 29.64 -3.31 -3.93
C SER A 94 28.94 -4.22 -2.91
N PRO A 95 28.76 -3.79 -1.65
CA PRO A 95 27.95 -4.49 -0.65
C PRO A 95 26.52 -4.79 -1.14
N GLU A 96 26.08 -4.07 -2.18
CA GLU A 96 24.84 -4.31 -2.88
C GLU A 96 24.79 -5.66 -3.64
N ARG A 97 25.93 -6.24 -4.01
CA ARG A 97 26.02 -7.55 -4.71
C ARG A 97 26.72 -8.65 -3.92
N LEU A 98 27.31 -8.34 -2.76
CA LEU A 98 27.96 -9.31 -1.88
C LEU A 98 26.96 -10.34 -1.34
N GLY A 99 26.72 -11.42 -2.11
CA GLY A 99 26.25 -12.76 -1.73
C GLY A 99 24.88 -12.91 -1.05
N VAL A 100 24.34 -11.85 -0.46
CA VAL A 100 23.06 -11.81 0.21
C VAL A 100 22.03 -11.55 -0.88
N GLY A 101 21.37 -12.62 -1.33
CA GLY A 101 20.35 -12.53 -2.36
C GLY A 101 19.36 -11.41 -2.07
N TRP A 102 18.88 -10.76 -3.13
CA TRP A 102 17.87 -9.70 -3.06
C TRP A 102 16.66 -10.01 -2.13
N PRO A 103 16.20 -11.27 -1.93
CA PRO A 103 15.09 -11.55 -1.03
C PRO A 103 15.41 -11.23 0.44
N ILE A 104 16.64 -11.45 0.89
CA ILE A 104 17.05 -11.20 2.27
C ILE A 104 17.08 -9.68 2.53
N LYS A 105 17.59 -8.91 1.56
CA LYS A 105 17.60 -7.44 1.62
C LYS A 105 16.19 -6.86 1.63
N THR A 106 15.30 -7.45 0.83
CA THR A 106 13.87 -7.11 0.83
C THR A 106 13.25 -7.36 2.21
N GLY A 107 13.59 -8.47 2.86
CA GLY A 107 13.12 -8.79 4.21
C GLY A 107 13.48 -7.74 5.25
N PHE A 108 14.72 -7.23 5.23
CA PHE A 108 15.14 -6.15 6.13
C PHE A 108 14.42 -4.83 5.81
N ALA A 109 14.27 -4.49 4.53
CA ALA A 109 13.52 -3.30 4.11
C ALA A 109 12.03 -3.37 4.51
N LEU A 110 11.44 -4.57 4.48
CA LEU A 110 10.09 -4.81 4.99
C LEU A 110 10.00 -4.63 6.50
N PHE A 111 10.98 -5.15 7.25
CA PHE A 111 11.02 -4.99 8.70
C PHE A 111 11.02 -3.52 9.13
N ASP A 112 11.74 -2.67 8.39
CA ASP A 112 11.81 -1.22 8.66
C ASP A 112 10.57 -0.46 8.16
N SER A 113 9.99 -0.86 7.03
CA SER A 113 8.84 -0.16 6.42
C SER A 113 7.49 -0.53 7.05
N VAL A 114 7.35 -1.71 7.66
CA VAL A 114 6.08 -2.15 8.29
C VAL A 114 5.66 -1.24 9.46
N PRO A 115 6.53 -0.90 10.42
CA PRO A 115 6.20 0.07 11.48
C PRO A 115 5.74 1.42 10.92
N ALA A 116 6.39 1.91 9.85
CA ALA A 116 6.01 3.15 9.19
C ALA A 116 4.60 3.06 8.57
N ALA A 117 4.29 1.96 7.88
CA ALA A 117 2.95 1.72 7.33
C ALA A 117 1.87 1.64 8.42
N MET A 118 2.18 0.99 9.55
CA MET A 118 1.28 0.96 10.73
C MET A 118 1.05 2.35 11.32
N ALA A 119 2.09 3.17 11.42
CA ALA A 119 1.99 4.55 11.91
C ALA A 119 1.09 5.40 10.99
N VAL A 120 1.27 5.32 9.67
CA VAL A 120 0.45 6.05 8.69
C VAL A 120 -1.01 5.63 8.75
N CYS A 121 -1.32 4.35 8.97
CA CYS A 121 -2.69 3.86 9.07
C CYS A 121 -3.36 4.21 10.42
N SER A 122 -2.59 4.32 11.50
CA SER A 122 -3.13 4.59 12.84
C SER A 122 -3.54 6.06 13.04
N ILE A 123 -2.90 7.02 12.37
CA ILE A 123 -3.26 8.44 12.41
C ILE A 123 -4.72 8.71 11.98
N PRO A 124 -5.18 8.36 10.76
CA PRO A 124 -6.55 8.62 10.32
C PRO A 124 -7.57 7.82 11.14
N TRP A 125 -7.20 6.64 11.64
CA TRP A 125 -8.03 5.87 12.54
C TRP A 125 -8.22 6.57 13.89
N MET A 126 -7.15 7.06 14.51
CA MET A 126 -7.22 7.86 15.74
C MET A 126 -8.05 9.12 15.54
N VAL A 127 -7.84 9.87 14.45
CA VAL A 127 -8.62 11.07 14.13
C VAL A 127 -10.11 10.73 14.04
N ARG A 128 -10.48 9.64 13.37
CA ARG A 128 -11.88 9.19 13.32
C ARG A 128 -12.41 8.76 14.68
N MET A 129 -11.62 8.07 15.49
CA MET A 129 -12.03 7.66 16.83
C MET A 129 -12.33 8.88 17.72
N VAL A 130 -11.47 9.91 17.68
CA VAL A 130 -11.67 11.17 18.41
C VAL A 130 -12.92 11.91 17.91
N LEU A 131 -13.11 12.00 16.59
CA LEU A 131 -14.30 12.63 16.00
C LEU A 131 -15.60 11.88 16.33
N ARG A 132 -15.58 10.55 16.42
CA ARG A 132 -16.73 9.74 16.86
C ARG A 132 -17.05 9.96 18.33
N ARG A 133 -16.05 10.05 19.21
CA ARG A 133 -16.26 10.37 20.62
C ARG A 133 -16.91 11.74 20.81
N ARG A 134 -16.49 12.77 20.05
CA ARG A 134 -17.13 14.09 20.11
C ARG A 134 -18.60 14.08 19.67
N ARG A 135 -18.94 13.36 18.59
CA ARG A 135 -20.33 13.24 18.13
C ARG A 135 -21.22 12.39 19.05
N GLY A 136 -20.65 11.42 19.78
CA GLY A 136 -21.39 10.62 20.77
C GLY A 136 -21.82 11.43 22.00
N VAL A 137 -21.04 12.44 22.40
CA VAL A 137 -21.37 13.34 23.53
C VAL A 137 -22.50 14.31 23.20
N GLU A 138 -22.64 14.68 21.92
CA GLU A 138 -23.66 15.63 21.46
C GLU A 138 -25.08 15.02 21.44
N ILE A 139 -25.20 13.69 21.35
CA ILE A 139 -26.50 12.99 21.35
C ILE A 139 -27.05 12.82 22.78
N THR A 140 -26.19 12.73 23.80
CA THR A 140 -26.62 12.64 25.21
C THR A 140 -27.07 13.97 25.80
N GLN A 141 -26.81 15.10 25.14
CA GLN A 141 -27.16 16.43 25.63
C GLN A 141 -28.36 17.07 24.92
N LYS A 142 -29.14 16.31 24.13
CA LYS A 142 -30.47 16.78 23.74
C LYS A 142 -31.41 16.52 24.93
N PRO A 143 -31.85 17.55 25.68
CA PRO A 143 -32.86 17.34 26.72
C PRO A 143 -34.07 16.70 26.06
N ARG A 144 -34.48 15.52 26.55
CA ARG A 144 -35.76 14.94 26.17
C ARG A 144 -36.81 16.03 26.35
N PRO A 145 -37.55 16.45 25.31
CA PRO A 145 -38.71 17.26 25.55
C PRO A 145 -39.64 16.41 26.41
N LYS A 146 -39.79 16.81 27.69
CA LYS A 146 -40.88 16.36 28.55
C LYS A 146 -42.17 16.89 27.93
N ALA A 147 -42.60 16.30 26.83
CA ALA A 147 -43.85 16.60 26.18
C ALA A 147 -44.75 15.37 26.34
N ARG A 148 -45.50 15.40 27.44
CA ARG A 148 -46.88 14.95 27.53
C ARG A 148 -47.10 13.44 27.39
N LEU A 149 -46.96 12.78 28.53
CA LEU A 149 -48.03 11.91 29.03
C LEU A 149 -49.39 12.64 28.86
N PHE A 150 -50.45 11.90 28.52
CA PHE A 150 -51.84 12.35 28.30
C PHE A 150 -52.19 12.92 26.92
N LYS A 151 -52.46 12.04 25.95
CA LYS A 151 -53.70 12.00 25.14
C LYS A 151 -53.51 11.09 23.93
N ALA A 152 -53.71 9.78 24.08
CA ALA A 152 -54.23 8.90 23.03
C ALA A 152 -54.53 7.48 23.57
N VAL A 153 -55.06 7.40 24.80
CA VAL A 153 -56.01 6.34 25.16
C VAL A 153 -57.35 6.83 24.62
N PHE A 154 -57.59 6.72 23.30
CA PHE A 154 -58.92 6.66 22.67
C PHE A 154 -58.83 6.62 21.14
N ARG A 155 -59.67 5.78 20.52
CA ARG A 155 -59.74 5.34 19.11
C ARG A 155 -58.71 4.27 18.76
N ARG A 156 -58.91 2.97 19.06
CA ARG A 156 -60.07 2.10 18.76
C ARG A 156 -60.63 2.28 17.35
N SER A 157 -60.73 1.13 16.67
CA SER A 157 -61.54 0.77 15.49
C SER A 157 -61.18 1.34 14.12
N GLN A 158 -60.41 0.58 13.33
CA GLN A 158 -60.82 0.15 11.98
C GLN A 158 -60.08 -1.16 11.63
N PRO A 159 -60.75 -2.32 11.73
CA PRO A 159 -60.31 -3.56 11.09
C PRO A 159 -60.91 -3.63 9.67
N TRP A 160 -60.23 -4.28 8.74
CA TRP A 160 -60.69 -4.62 7.38
C TRP A 160 -60.87 -3.45 6.40
N ARG A 161 -59.94 -3.34 5.43
CA ARG A 161 -60.29 -3.17 4.01
C ARG A 161 -59.08 -3.47 3.12
N ALA A 162 -59.27 -4.51 2.30
CA ALA A 162 -58.62 -4.80 1.01
C ALA A 162 -57.09 -5.03 1.03
N LEU A 163 -56.55 -6.24 0.82
CA LEU A 163 -57.05 -7.34 -0.01
C LEU A 163 -57.61 -6.83 -1.33
N ASN A 164 -56.72 -6.37 -2.21
CA ASN A 164 -56.85 -6.70 -3.61
C ASN A 164 -55.60 -6.37 -4.43
N LEU A 165 -55.14 -7.44 -5.08
CA LEU A 165 -54.91 -7.51 -6.52
C LEU A 165 -53.59 -6.96 -7.07
N ARG A 166 -52.85 -7.96 -7.55
CA ARG A 166 -52.10 -8.05 -8.82
C ARG A 166 -50.59 -7.95 -8.64
N CYS A 167 -49.85 -9.06 -8.71
CA CYS A 167 -49.78 -9.98 -9.86
C CYS A 167 -49.71 -9.21 -11.19
N VAL A 168 -48.65 -8.46 -11.40
CA VAL A 168 -48.10 -7.99 -12.69
C VAL A 168 -46.64 -7.61 -12.35
N LEU A 169 -45.54 -8.13 -12.88
CA LEU A 169 -45.18 -9.12 -13.87
C LEU A 169 -43.73 -9.48 -13.49
N LEU A 170 -43.38 -10.77 -13.41
CA LEU A 170 -42.38 -11.42 -14.26
C LEU A 170 -41.01 -10.71 -14.35
N ILE A 171 -39.94 -11.32 -13.84
CA ILE A 171 -39.19 -12.35 -14.57
C ILE A 171 -38.98 -11.93 -16.02
N THR A 172 -37.99 -11.07 -16.20
CA THR A 172 -37.10 -11.00 -17.36
C THR A 172 -35.76 -10.53 -16.86
#